data_AF-A0A518GD36-F1
#
_entry.id   AF-A0A518GD36-F1
#
_cell.length_a   1.000
_cell.length_b   1.000
_cell.length_c   1.000
_cell.angle_alpha   90.00
_cell.angle_beta   90.00
_cell.angle_gamma   90.00
#
_symmetry.space_group_name_H-M   'P 1'
#
loop_
_entity.id
_entity.type
_entity.pdbx_description
1 polymer ?
#
loop_
_entity_poly.entity_id
_entity_poly.type
_entity_poly.pdbx_seq_one_letter_code
_entity_poly.pdbx_strand_id
1 'polypeptide(L)'
;MKLFYGLVVMLAANAALAASPITIDFSTGQPADYFTEDTASSVSRFPIGGAQGMLVADATALLRDVTVLPSTKYRLTLLAAGAGDVEWLEDNPRFEFFHQPGQTSAHLPAREIEFFNAAGQPIGRPLAFALPYRQSHSYQDVFYTPDDAVTARIRLSSGKGIRLALTRLALEPAADEKTLNVNPSFDLGPDNYSGWKNIAAGGKFIQRDGKTILDTKYGSTGQTIPLPESGTYALSALATGNGYNSIVIVRVYDSEGQELMRSSTRRYGPRTYFVPPPEAAYASLLVYSCLLEEVRLVRVGDENMINEMDL
;
A
#
# COMPACT_ATOMS: atom_id res chain seq x y z
N MET A 1 -23.51 -8.77 61.89
CA MET A 1 -23.76 -7.60 61.04
C MET A 1 -22.79 -7.68 59.85
N LYS A 2 -23.25 -8.14 58.67
CA LYS A 2 -22.39 -8.43 57.51
C LYS A 2 -22.39 -7.22 56.58
N LEU A 3 -21.21 -6.63 56.34
CA LEU A 3 -20.99 -5.65 55.27
C LEU A 3 -20.81 -6.39 53.94
N PHE A 4 -21.63 -6.04 52.95
CA PHE A 4 -21.39 -6.36 51.55
C PHE A 4 -20.63 -5.19 50.90
N TYR A 5 -19.43 -5.45 50.39
CA TYR A 5 -18.75 -4.57 49.45
C TYR A 5 -19.26 -4.90 48.04
N GLY A 6 -19.99 -3.96 47.43
CA GLY A 6 -20.37 -4.01 46.03
C GLY A 6 -19.22 -3.49 45.17
N LEU A 7 -18.56 -4.38 44.44
CA LEU A 7 -17.58 -4.05 43.41
C LEU A 7 -18.33 -3.65 42.14
N VAL A 8 -18.33 -2.37 41.80
CA VAL A 8 -18.80 -1.88 40.50
C VAL A 8 -17.64 -2.03 39.51
N VAL A 9 -17.73 -3.05 38.64
CA VAL A 9 -16.85 -3.16 37.47
C VAL A 9 -17.37 -2.16 36.43
N MET A 10 -16.67 -1.05 36.26
CA MET A 10 -16.86 -0.20 35.08
C MET A 10 -16.24 -0.91 33.87
N LEU A 11 -17.07 -1.49 33.02
CA LEU A 11 -16.71 -1.81 31.64
C LEU A 11 -16.52 -0.49 30.90
N ALA A 12 -15.27 -0.07 30.72
CA ALA A 12 -14.93 0.92 29.71
C ALA A 12 -15.24 0.29 28.35
N ALA A 13 -16.31 0.75 27.71
CA ALA A 13 -16.56 0.47 26.31
C ALA A 13 -15.40 1.10 25.51
N ASN A 14 -14.48 0.28 25.03
CA ASN A 14 -13.58 0.67 23.95
C ASN A 14 -14.46 0.95 22.73
N ALA A 15 -14.89 2.21 22.57
CA ALA A 15 -15.31 2.69 21.27
C ALA A 15 -14.10 2.50 20.36
N ALA A 16 -14.17 1.51 19.48
CA ALA A 16 -13.24 1.39 18.37
C ALA A 16 -13.29 2.74 17.64
N LEU A 17 -12.26 3.57 17.84
CA LEU A 17 -12.10 4.84 17.14
C LEU A 17 -11.92 4.46 15.67
N ALA A 18 -13.00 4.48 14.89
CA ALA A 18 -12.87 4.35 13.44
C ALA A 18 -11.94 5.47 12.98
N ALA A 19 -10.86 5.12 12.29
CA ALA A 19 -10.05 6.13 11.62
C ALA A 19 -10.97 6.94 10.71
N SER A 20 -10.87 8.26 10.80
CA SER A 20 -11.68 9.14 9.97
C SER A 20 -11.08 9.18 8.57
N PRO A 21 -11.84 8.79 7.53
CA PRO A 21 -11.40 9.04 6.16
C PRO A 21 -11.10 10.54 6.00
N ILE A 22 -9.99 10.85 5.37
CA ILE A 22 -9.69 12.22 4.95
C ILE A 22 -10.02 12.35 3.48
N THR A 23 -10.75 13.39 3.10
CA THR A 23 -10.94 13.79 1.71
C THR A 23 -10.65 15.28 1.61
N ILE A 24 -9.66 15.64 0.79
CA ILE A 24 -9.28 17.01 0.49
C ILE A 24 -9.64 17.30 -0.96
N ASP A 25 -10.47 18.32 -1.17
CA ASP A 25 -10.68 18.94 -2.47
C ASP A 25 -9.83 20.21 -2.54
N PHE A 26 -8.69 20.12 -3.24
CA PHE A 26 -7.74 21.23 -3.38
C PHE A 26 -8.30 22.38 -4.24
N SER A 27 -9.47 22.22 -4.87
CA SER A 27 -10.17 23.32 -5.54
C SER A 27 -10.85 24.28 -4.57
N THR A 28 -11.00 23.88 -3.30
CA THR A 28 -11.56 24.69 -2.22
C THR A 28 -10.50 25.01 -1.17
N GLY A 29 -10.81 25.91 -0.23
CA GLY A 29 -9.93 26.26 0.89
C GLY A 29 -8.64 27.00 0.53
N GLN A 30 -7.80 27.19 1.53
CA GLN A 30 -6.46 27.77 1.47
C GLN A 30 -5.40 26.72 1.85
N PRO A 31 -4.14 26.87 1.40
CA PRO A 31 -3.07 25.95 1.78
C PRO A 31 -2.96 25.67 3.30
N ALA A 32 -3.13 26.71 4.12
CA ALA A 32 -3.08 26.59 5.58
C ALA A 32 -4.14 25.64 6.16
N ASP A 33 -5.23 25.36 5.44
CA ASP A 33 -6.29 24.44 5.89
C ASP A 33 -5.85 22.98 5.86
N TYR A 34 -4.94 22.62 4.94
CA TYR A 34 -4.60 21.23 4.63
C TYR A 34 -3.14 20.88 4.95
N PHE A 35 -2.24 21.85 4.84
CA PHE A 35 -0.81 21.66 5.05
C PHE A 35 -0.38 22.15 6.44
N THR A 36 0.78 21.68 6.90
CA THR A 36 1.40 22.16 8.15
C THR A 36 1.85 23.62 8.00
N GLU A 37 1.91 24.35 9.11
CA GLU A 37 2.34 25.76 9.11
C GLU A 37 3.71 25.96 8.45
N ASP A 38 4.65 25.04 8.70
CA ASP A 38 6.02 25.07 8.16
C ASP A 38 6.08 24.96 6.64
N THR A 39 5.07 24.35 6.00
CA THR A 39 5.08 24.05 4.56
C THR A 39 3.93 24.68 3.79
N ALA A 40 2.91 25.25 4.45
CA ALA A 40 1.78 25.85 3.77
C ALA A 40 2.17 27.02 2.85
N SER A 41 3.24 27.75 3.17
CA SER A 41 3.75 28.86 2.35
C SER A 41 4.42 28.40 1.04
N SER A 42 4.81 27.13 0.93
CA SER A 42 5.38 26.56 -0.29
C SER A 42 4.32 26.07 -1.29
N VAL A 43 3.05 26.17 -0.90
CA VAL A 43 1.91 25.77 -1.70
C VAL A 43 1.11 27.00 -2.10
N SER A 44 0.75 27.10 -3.39
CA SER A 44 -0.01 28.23 -3.93
C SER A 44 -1.27 27.76 -4.63
N ARG A 45 -2.25 28.67 -4.80
CA ARG A 45 -3.44 28.42 -5.61
C ARG A 45 -3.07 28.48 -7.09
N PHE A 46 -3.59 27.54 -7.89
CA PHE A 46 -3.27 27.45 -9.31
C PHE A 46 -4.46 26.95 -10.14
N PRO A 47 -4.72 27.53 -11.32
CA PRO A 47 -5.79 27.05 -12.19
C PRO A 47 -5.42 25.71 -12.86
N ILE A 48 -6.29 24.71 -12.74
CA ILE A 48 -6.14 23.37 -13.35
C ILE A 48 -7.41 23.08 -14.16
N GLY A 49 -7.29 22.98 -15.48
CA GLY A 49 -8.42 22.57 -16.35
C GLY A 49 -9.68 23.45 -16.26
N GLY A 50 -9.53 24.74 -15.92
CA GLY A 50 -10.64 25.67 -15.72
C GLY A 50 -11.21 25.72 -14.29
N ALA A 51 -10.78 24.82 -13.41
CA ALA A 51 -11.03 24.89 -11.98
C ALA A 51 -9.81 25.46 -11.23
N GLN A 52 -9.96 25.78 -9.95
CA GLN A 52 -8.83 26.04 -9.07
C GLN A 52 -8.29 24.73 -8.50
N GLY A 53 -7.01 24.72 -8.13
CA GLY A 53 -6.34 23.65 -7.40
C GLY A 53 -5.19 24.23 -6.58
N MET A 54 -4.29 23.35 -6.14
CA MET A 54 -3.07 23.76 -5.43
C MET A 54 -1.82 23.35 -6.21
N LEU A 55 -0.74 24.10 -6.03
CA LEU A 55 0.52 23.90 -6.72
C LEU A 55 1.66 23.87 -5.70
N VAL A 56 2.45 22.80 -5.75
CA VAL A 56 3.75 22.69 -5.09
C VAL A 56 4.82 22.88 -6.16
N ALA A 57 5.78 23.78 -5.96
CA ALA A 57 6.83 24.08 -6.94
C ALA A 57 8.18 24.20 -6.25
N ASP A 58 9.17 23.46 -6.74
CA ASP A 58 10.52 23.37 -6.16
C ASP A 58 10.53 23.17 -4.64
N ALA A 59 9.55 22.41 -4.13
CA ALA A 59 9.28 22.32 -2.72
C ALA A 59 8.74 20.96 -2.31
N THR A 60 8.72 20.79 -0.99
CA THR A 60 8.02 19.71 -0.29
C THR A 60 6.92 20.34 0.54
N ALA A 61 5.71 19.79 0.44
CA ALA A 61 4.55 20.15 1.21
C ALA A 61 4.13 18.98 2.10
N LEU A 62 3.83 19.28 3.36
CA LEU A 62 3.43 18.28 4.35
C LEU A 62 1.97 18.48 4.71
N LEU A 63 1.15 17.46 4.47
CA LEU A 63 -0.24 17.50 4.94
C LEU A 63 -0.28 17.42 6.46
N ARG A 64 -1.34 17.97 7.05
CA ARG A 64 -1.65 17.76 8.47
C ARG A 64 -1.78 16.27 8.75
N ASP A 65 -1.36 15.88 9.96
CA ASP A 65 -1.38 14.50 10.40
C ASP A 65 -2.80 13.90 10.37
N VAL A 66 -2.89 12.65 9.95
CA VAL A 66 -4.15 11.92 9.79
C VAL A 66 -4.16 10.74 10.76
N THR A 67 -5.24 10.58 11.51
CA THR A 67 -5.42 9.40 12.37
C THR A 67 -5.65 8.15 11.52
N VAL A 68 -4.91 7.08 11.82
CA VAL A 68 -5.06 5.77 11.21
C VAL A 68 -5.20 4.70 12.27
N LEU A 69 -5.69 3.53 11.88
CA LEU A 69 -5.75 2.34 12.72
C LEU A 69 -4.56 1.41 12.44
N PRO A 70 -4.05 0.70 13.46
CA PRO A 70 -2.99 -0.28 13.29
C PRO A 70 -3.42 -1.47 12.43
N SER A 71 -2.45 -2.10 11.76
CA SER A 71 -2.64 -3.33 10.95
C SER A 71 -3.82 -3.30 9.99
N THR A 72 -4.21 -2.12 9.52
CA THR A 72 -5.45 -1.90 8.77
C THR A 72 -5.11 -1.57 7.32
N LYS A 73 -5.89 -2.12 6.39
CA LYS A 73 -5.72 -1.89 4.95
C LYS A 73 -6.32 -0.53 4.59
N TYR A 74 -5.52 0.36 4.00
CA TYR A 74 -5.96 1.67 3.51
C TYR A 74 -5.73 1.81 2.01
N ARG A 75 -6.50 2.73 1.41
CA ARG A 75 -6.29 3.26 0.07
C ARG A 75 -6.05 4.77 0.15
N LEU A 76 -4.91 5.22 -0.35
CA LEU A 76 -4.66 6.62 -0.67
C LEU A 76 -4.95 6.82 -2.17
N THR A 77 -5.81 7.78 -2.50
CA THR A 77 -6.04 8.23 -3.88
C THR A 77 -5.60 9.67 -4.00
N LEU A 78 -4.76 9.99 -4.99
CA LEU A 78 -4.31 11.35 -5.29
C LEU A 78 -4.55 11.65 -6.77
N LEU A 79 -5.32 12.70 -7.05
CA LEU A 79 -5.46 13.27 -8.39
C LEU A 79 -4.48 14.44 -8.54
N ALA A 80 -3.46 14.25 -9.35
CA ALA A 80 -2.39 15.23 -9.55
C ALA A 80 -1.82 15.21 -10.97
N ALA A 81 -1.10 16.26 -11.33
CA ALA A 81 -0.41 16.42 -12.62
C ALA A 81 0.96 17.07 -12.40
N GLY A 82 2.00 16.52 -13.03
CA GLY A 82 3.33 17.14 -13.04
C GLY A 82 3.53 18.11 -14.21
N ALA A 83 4.39 19.10 -14.05
CA ALA A 83 4.81 19.98 -15.15
C ALA A 83 6.25 20.45 -14.95
N GLY A 84 7.06 20.36 -16.00
CA GLY A 84 8.48 20.70 -15.96
C GLY A 84 9.22 20.08 -17.14
N ASP A 85 10.46 20.51 -17.34
CA ASP A 85 11.34 20.03 -18.41
C ASP A 85 12.13 18.80 -17.93
N VAL A 86 11.43 17.68 -17.80
CA VAL A 86 11.96 16.36 -17.47
C VAL A 86 11.28 15.31 -18.36
N GLU A 87 11.83 14.09 -18.39
CA GLU A 87 11.14 12.96 -19.01
C GLU A 87 9.94 12.52 -18.15
N TRP A 88 8.81 12.32 -18.83
CA TRP A 88 7.57 11.83 -18.24
C TRP A 88 7.22 10.47 -18.85
N LEU A 89 6.37 9.69 -18.16
CA LEU A 89 6.01 8.35 -18.64
C LEU A 89 5.28 8.40 -20.00
N GLU A 90 4.49 9.44 -20.24
CA GLU A 90 3.78 9.63 -21.50
C GLU A 90 4.71 9.85 -22.70
N ASP A 91 5.84 10.53 -22.47
CA ASP A 91 6.82 10.88 -23.50
C ASP A 91 7.84 9.73 -23.71
N ASN A 92 8.08 8.93 -22.67
CA ASN A 92 9.01 7.80 -22.70
C ASN A 92 8.47 6.60 -21.91
N PRO A 93 7.76 5.66 -22.55
CA PRO A 93 7.27 4.46 -21.87
C PRO A 93 8.37 3.55 -21.29
N ARG A 94 9.62 3.69 -21.75
CA ARG A 94 10.78 2.97 -21.20
C ARG A 94 11.36 3.63 -19.96
N PHE A 95 10.80 4.77 -19.54
CA PHE A 95 11.12 5.46 -18.30
C PHE A 95 10.65 4.68 -17.05
N GLU A 96 10.03 3.52 -17.27
CA GLU A 96 9.61 2.54 -16.24
C GLU A 96 10.68 2.19 -15.21
N PHE A 97 11.96 2.21 -15.59
CA PHE A 97 13.07 1.91 -14.68
C PHE A 97 13.26 2.98 -13.58
N PHE A 98 12.86 4.24 -13.81
CA PHE A 98 13.12 5.34 -12.87
C PHE A 98 11.99 5.61 -11.86
N HIS A 99 10.86 4.89 -12.00
CA HIS A 99 9.72 5.03 -11.09
C HIS A 99 9.45 3.77 -10.24
N GLN A 100 10.27 2.72 -10.37
CA GLN A 100 10.14 1.52 -9.54
C GLN A 100 10.35 1.87 -8.04
N PRO A 101 9.63 1.21 -7.11
CA PRO A 101 9.82 1.42 -5.67
C PRO A 101 11.28 1.25 -5.25
N GLY A 102 11.84 2.26 -4.58
CA GLY A 102 13.25 2.29 -4.17
C GLY A 102 14.24 2.75 -5.26
N GLN A 103 13.76 3.04 -6.47
CA GLN A 103 14.53 3.67 -7.55
C GLN A 103 13.95 5.03 -7.97
N THR A 104 12.97 5.55 -7.22
CA THR A 104 12.37 6.86 -7.46
C THR A 104 13.47 7.91 -7.57
N SER A 105 13.68 8.41 -8.79
CA SER A 105 14.70 9.43 -9.01
C SER A 105 14.34 10.68 -8.18
N ALA A 106 15.34 11.34 -7.61
CA ALA A 106 15.18 12.63 -6.92
C ALA A 106 14.66 13.76 -7.85
N HIS A 107 14.39 13.43 -9.12
CA HIS A 107 13.99 14.34 -10.19
C HIS A 107 12.52 14.20 -10.57
N LEU A 108 11.73 13.32 -9.94
CA LEU A 108 10.28 13.26 -10.20
C LEU A 108 9.51 13.78 -8.99
N PRO A 109 8.29 14.32 -9.22
CA PRO A 109 7.38 14.52 -8.12
C PRO A 109 7.09 13.18 -7.44
N ALA A 110 6.88 13.22 -6.14
CA ALA A 110 6.67 12.04 -5.33
C ALA A 110 5.64 12.29 -4.23
N ARG A 111 5.04 11.20 -3.78
CA ARG A 111 4.27 11.14 -2.54
C ARG A 111 4.94 10.16 -1.61
N GLU A 112 4.92 10.47 -0.33
CA GLU A 112 5.43 9.60 0.71
C GLU A 112 4.48 9.55 1.90
N ILE A 113 4.35 8.37 2.51
CA ILE A 113 3.56 8.13 3.70
C ILE A 113 4.49 7.64 4.81
N GLU A 114 4.59 8.42 5.88
CA GLU A 114 5.29 8.06 7.11
C GLU A 114 4.27 7.73 8.21
N PHE A 115 4.54 6.69 9.01
CA PHE A 115 3.66 6.27 10.11
C PHE A 115 4.29 6.55 11.45
N PHE A 116 3.47 6.91 12.43
CA PHE A 116 3.91 7.19 13.80
C PHE A 116 3.08 6.41 14.81
N ASN A 117 3.74 5.96 15.88
CA ASN A 117 3.08 5.33 17.03
C ASN A 117 2.45 6.38 17.96
N ALA A 118 1.77 5.92 19.01
CA ALA A 118 1.12 6.79 20.01
C ALA A 118 2.09 7.69 20.79
N ALA A 119 3.38 7.36 20.83
CA ALA A 119 4.43 8.20 21.40
C ALA A 119 4.96 9.26 20.41
N GLY A 120 4.43 9.33 19.19
CA GLY A 120 4.89 10.24 18.14
C GLY A 120 6.22 9.82 17.50
N GLN A 121 6.65 8.57 17.67
CA GLN A 121 7.88 8.05 17.06
C GLN A 121 7.58 7.43 15.69
N PRO A 122 8.42 7.66 14.67
CA PRO A 122 8.25 7.05 13.37
C PRO A 122 8.42 5.53 13.46
N ILE A 123 7.56 4.78 12.76
CA ILE A 123 7.56 3.32 12.75
C ILE A 123 7.41 2.78 11.32
N GLY A 124 7.94 1.57 11.11
CA GLY A 124 7.97 0.95 9.78
C GLY A 124 8.90 1.69 8.81
N ARG A 125 8.79 1.36 7.53
CA ARG A 125 9.48 2.09 6.45
C ARG A 125 8.49 3.03 5.79
N PRO A 126 8.89 4.26 5.43
CA PRO A 126 8.06 5.14 4.63
C PRO A 126 7.69 4.47 3.30
N LEU A 127 6.45 4.70 2.86
CA LEU A 127 5.99 4.28 1.54
C LEU A 127 6.19 5.44 0.59
N ALA A 128 7.16 5.35 -0.32
CA ALA A 128 7.50 6.40 -1.27
C ALA A 128 7.22 5.96 -2.71
N PHE A 129 6.43 6.76 -3.43
CA PHE A 129 6.02 6.48 -4.80
C PHE A 129 6.17 7.73 -5.67
N ALA A 130 6.72 7.56 -6.87
CA ALA A 130 6.78 8.62 -7.86
C ALA A 130 5.39 8.97 -8.40
N LEU A 131 5.29 10.17 -8.98
CA LEU A 131 4.14 10.70 -9.71
C LEU A 131 4.59 10.99 -11.15
N PRO A 132 4.82 9.95 -11.98
CA PRO A 132 5.55 10.09 -13.24
C PRO A 132 4.72 10.65 -14.41
N TYR A 133 3.48 11.10 -14.19
CA TYR A 133 2.62 11.61 -15.24
C TYR A 133 2.57 13.13 -15.28
N ARG A 134 2.73 13.68 -16.49
CA ARG A 134 2.50 15.08 -16.79
C ARG A 134 1.00 15.41 -16.80
N GLN A 135 0.19 14.52 -17.34
CA GLN A 135 -1.25 14.70 -17.41
C GLN A 135 -1.89 14.42 -16.05
N SER A 136 -3.11 14.94 -15.86
CA SER A 136 -3.88 14.64 -14.65
C SER A 136 -4.12 13.14 -14.55
N HIS A 137 -3.62 12.54 -13.47
CA HIS A 137 -3.65 11.11 -13.25
C HIS A 137 -4.13 10.81 -11.82
N SER A 138 -4.93 9.75 -11.69
CA SER A 138 -5.43 9.27 -10.40
C SER A 138 -4.49 8.20 -9.84
N TYR A 139 -3.50 8.63 -9.07
CA TYR A 139 -2.59 7.75 -8.35
C TYR A 139 -3.32 7.04 -7.21
N GLN A 140 -3.03 5.76 -7.02
CA GLN A 140 -3.61 4.97 -5.95
C GLN A 140 -2.51 4.20 -5.22
N ASP A 141 -2.51 4.24 -3.88
CA ASP A 141 -1.69 3.36 -3.05
C ASP A 141 -2.60 2.54 -2.16
N VAL A 142 -2.47 1.22 -2.22
CA VAL A 142 -3.12 0.33 -1.27
C VAL A 142 -2.04 -0.31 -0.41
N PHE A 143 -2.20 -0.25 0.91
CA PHE A 143 -1.17 -0.68 1.86
C PHE A 143 -1.78 -1.10 3.19
N TYR A 144 -0.99 -1.80 4.02
CA TYR A 144 -1.28 -1.98 5.43
C TYR A 144 -0.52 -0.96 6.26
N THR A 145 -1.15 -0.40 7.29
CA THR A 145 -0.45 0.33 8.33
C THR A 145 0.37 -0.63 9.20
N PRO A 146 1.49 -0.18 9.80
CA PRO A 146 2.18 -0.92 10.85
C PRO A 146 1.29 -1.18 12.08
N ASP A 147 1.67 -2.17 12.90
CA ASP A 147 0.86 -2.68 14.03
C ASP A 147 0.66 -1.71 15.19
N ASP A 148 1.48 -0.68 15.31
CA ASP A 148 1.34 0.34 16.35
C ASP A 148 1.00 1.72 15.77
N ALA A 149 0.66 1.79 14.48
CA ALA A 149 0.42 3.06 13.81
C ALA A 149 -0.90 3.67 14.25
N VAL A 150 -0.83 4.90 14.75
CA VAL A 150 -2.02 5.72 15.07
C VAL A 150 -2.09 6.99 14.24
N THR A 151 -0.98 7.37 13.62
CA THR A 151 -0.88 8.56 12.76
C THR A 151 -0.19 8.22 11.45
N ALA A 152 -0.72 8.73 10.35
CA ALA A 152 -0.07 8.79 9.05
C ALA A 152 0.19 10.25 8.67
N ARG A 153 1.37 10.50 8.11
CA ARG A 153 1.81 11.80 7.62
C ARG A 153 2.14 11.67 6.14
N ILE A 154 1.50 12.51 5.33
CA ILE A 154 1.65 12.46 3.88
C ILE A 154 2.48 13.65 3.41
N ARG A 155 3.57 13.35 2.72
CA ARG A 155 4.51 14.30 2.15
C ARG A 155 4.35 14.31 0.63
N LEU A 156 4.23 15.49 0.04
CA LEU A 156 4.12 15.70 -1.40
C LEU A 156 5.30 16.57 -1.86
N SER A 157 6.13 16.03 -2.75
CA SER A 157 7.32 16.72 -3.25
C SER A 157 7.21 16.95 -4.74
N SER A 158 7.52 18.14 -5.23
CA SER A 158 7.50 18.42 -6.67
C SER A 158 8.79 17.98 -7.37
N GLY A 159 9.93 18.02 -6.67
CA GLY A 159 11.26 17.93 -7.27
C GLY A 159 11.73 19.30 -7.79
N LYS A 160 13.03 19.40 -8.10
CA LYS A 160 13.68 20.63 -8.58
C LYS A 160 13.38 20.88 -10.06
N GLY A 161 13.01 22.11 -10.41
CA GLY A 161 12.59 22.55 -11.74
C GLY A 161 11.17 22.08 -12.13
N ILE A 162 10.39 21.57 -11.17
CA ILE A 162 9.14 20.87 -11.44
C ILE A 162 8.03 21.42 -10.56
N ARG A 163 6.85 21.48 -11.15
CA ARG A 163 5.59 21.88 -10.54
C ARG A 163 4.69 20.66 -10.42
N LEU A 164 4.09 20.48 -9.25
CA LEU A 164 3.11 19.45 -8.97
C LEU A 164 1.76 20.11 -8.68
N ALA A 165 0.82 19.94 -9.60
CA ALA A 165 -0.54 20.42 -9.47
C ALA A 165 -1.41 19.36 -8.77
N LEU A 166 -2.11 19.75 -7.72
CA LEU A 166 -2.92 18.91 -6.84
C LEU A 166 -4.40 19.27 -7.01
N THR A 167 -5.23 18.26 -7.23
CA THR A 167 -6.69 18.44 -7.42
C THR A 167 -7.49 17.82 -6.28
N ARG A 168 -7.22 16.56 -5.94
CA ARG A 168 -7.94 15.87 -4.86
C ARG A 168 -7.05 14.84 -4.18
N LEU A 169 -7.22 14.66 -2.88
CA LEU A 169 -6.63 13.56 -2.13
C LEU A 169 -7.69 12.89 -1.26
N ALA A 170 -7.66 11.56 -1.15
CA ALA A 170 -8.47 10.82 -0.21
C ALA A 170 -7.66 9.68 0.41
N LEU A 171 -7.72 9.52 1.74
CA LEU A 171 -7.21 8.34 2.44
C LEU A 171 -8.35 7.73 3.22
N GLU A 172 -8.67 6.48 2.91
CA GLU A 172 -9.82 5.75 3.43
C GLU A 172 -9.48 4.27 3.66
N PRO A 173 -10.19 3.55 4.55
CA PRO A 173 -10.08 2.11 4.63
C PRO A 173 -10.31 1.47 3.26
N ALA A 174 -9.44 0.54 2.87
CA ALA A 174 -9.58 -0.14 1.59
C ALA A 174 -10.78 -1.09 1.62
N ALA A 175 -11.47 -1.21 0.48
CA ALA A 175 -12.53 -2.21 0.31
C ALA A 175 -12.00 -3.63 0.54
N ASP A 176 -12.84 -4.49 1.11
CA ASP A 176 -12.50 -5.90 1.29
C ASP A 176 -12.51 -6.62 -0.07
N GLU A 177 -11.32 -7.00 -0.53
CA GLU A 177 -11.09 -7.76 -1.77
C GLU A 177 -11.29 -9.27 -1.56
N LYS A 178 -11.73 -9.69 -0.36
CA LYS A 178 -11.78 -11.08 0.12
C LYS A 178 -10.40 -11.75 0.10
N THR A 179 -9.35 -10.94 0.18
CA THR A 179 -7.95 -11.37 0.23
C THR A 179 -7.18 -10.51 1.21
N LEU A 180 -6.26 -11.15 1.93
CA LEU A 180 -5.39 -10.49 2.89
C LEU A 180 -4.27 -9.74 2.20
N ASN A 181 -3.71 -10.25 1.10
CA ASN A 181 -2.70 -9.48 0.36
C ASN A 181 -3.32 -8.28 -0.38
N VAL A 182 -2.48 -7.31 -0.70
CA VAL A 182 -2.84 -6.15 -1.52
C VAL A 182 -2.70 -6.48 -2.99
N ASN A 183 -3.59 -5.91 -3.80
CA ASN A 183 -3.54 -5.92 -5.26
C ASN A 183 -3.38 -7.35 -5.83
N PRO A 184 -4.27 -8.29 -5.46
CA PRO A 184 -4.11 -9.70 -5.77
C PRO A 184 -4.12 -10.00 -7.27
N SER A 185 -4.88 -9.23 -8.05
CA SER A 185 -5.09 -9.42 -9.50
C SER A 185 -4.49 -8.29 -10.35
N PHE A 186 -3.74 -7.37 -9.75
CA PHE A 186 -3.04 -6.27 -10.45
C PHE A 186 -3.96 -5.28 -11.19
N ASP A 187 -5.24 -5.21 -10.80
CA ASP A 187 -6.26 -4.35 -11.42
C ASP A 187 -5.99 -2.85 -11.22
N LEU A 188 -5.08 -2.49 -10.30
CA LEU A 188 -4.65 -1.10 -10.09
C LEU A 188 -3.81 -0.53 -11.25
N GLY A 189 -3.41 -1.36 -12.22
CA GLY A 189 -2.74 -0.94 -13.44
C GLY A 189 -1.23 -1.16 -13.47
N PRO A 190 -0.59 -0.96 -14.63
CA PRO A 190 0.80 -1.35 -14.89
C PRO A 190 1.84 -0.49 -14.18
N ASP A 191 1.48 0.70 -13.70
CA ASP A 191 2.42 1.58 -12.99
C ASP A 191 2.16 1.60 -11.48
N ASN A 192 1.29 0.69 -10.99
CA ASN A 192 0.89 0.61 -9.60
C ASN A 192 1.51 -0.58 -8.89
N TYR A 193 2.57 -0.29 -8.13
CA TYR A 193 3.32 -1.29 -7.38
C TYR A 193 2.80 -1.57 -5.96
N SER A 194 1.57 -1.12 -5.65
CA SER A 194 0.94 -1.38 -4.35
C SER A 194 1.02 -2.86 -3.99
N GLY A 195 1.46 -3.15 -2.76
CA GLY A 195 1.60 -4.50 -2.25
C GLY A 195 2.90 -5.21 -2.61
N TRP A 196 3.76 -4.64 -3.46
CA TRP A 196 4.99 -5.28 -3.93
C TRP A 196 6.25 -4.42 -3.71
N LYS A 197 7.35 -5.09 -3.40
CA LYS A 197 8.67 -4.50 -3.12
C LYS A 197 9.80 -5.41 -3.62
N ASN A 198 11.03 -4.89 -3.59
CA ASN A 198 12.25 -5.63 -3.95
C ASN A 198 12.14 -6.33 -5.31
N ILE A 199 11.66 -5.61 -6.32
CA ILE A 199 11.50 -6.15 -7.66
C ILE A 199 12.89 -6.29 -8.27
N ALA A 200 13.25 -7.51 -8.68
CA ALA A 200 14.55 -7.78 -9.26
C ALA A 200 14.73 -7.01 -10.57
N ALA A 201 15.99 -6.77 -10.95
CA ALA A 201 16.32 -6.08 -12.20
C ALA A 201 15.60 -6.71 -13.41
N GLY A 202 14.92 -5.87 -14.19
CA GLY A 202 14.10 -6.27 -15.33
C GLY A 202 12.72 -6.80 -14.97
N GLY A 203 12.41 -6.97 -13.68
CA GLY A 203 11.06 -7.27 -13.20
C GLY A 203 10.18 -6.03 -13.25
N LYS A 204 8.92 -6.21 -13.63
CA LYS A 204 7.95 -5.12 -13.82
C LYS A 204 6.55 -5.64 -14.06
N PHE A 205 5.57 -4.77 -13.89
CA PHE A 205 4.24 -5.01 -14.42
C PHE A 205 4.25 -4.82 -15.94
N ILE A 206 3.51 -5.69 -16.65
CA ILE A 206 3.34 -5.62 -18.09
C ILE A 206 1.87 -5.84 -18.45
N GLN A 207 1.45 -5.28 -19.58
CA GLN A 207 0.15 -5.56 -20.16
C GLN A 207 0.24 -6.79 -21.07
N ARG A 208 -0.63 -7.77 -20.84
CA ARG A 208 -0.76 -8.97 -21.68
C ARG A 208 -2.24 -9.35 -21.76
N ASP A 209 -2.75 -9.50 -22.98
CA ASP A 209 -4.14 -9.93 -23.22
C ASP A 209 -5.19 -9.08 -22.48
N GLY A 210 -4.94 -7.76 -22.37
CA GLY A 210 -5.82 -6.81 -21.68
C GLY A 210 -5.74 -6.85 -20.15
N LYS A 211 -4.80 -7.61 -19.57
CA LYS A 211 -4.56 -7.70 -18.14
C LYS A 211 -3.19 -7.18 -17.76
N THR A 212 -3.10 -6.59 -16.57
CA THR A 212 -1.83 -6.32 -15.91
C THR A 212 -1.30 -7.61 -15.27
N ILE A 213 -0.04 -7.95 -15.50
CA ILE A 213 0.63 -9.10 -14.89
C ILE A 213 2.01 -8.68 -14.36
N LEU A 214 2.50 -9.28 -13.28
CA LEU A 214 3.83 -9.02 -12.73
C LEU A 214 4.84 -10.03 -13.29
N ASP A 215 5.77 -9.56 -14.12
CA ASP A 215 6.98 -10.33 -14.44
C ASP A 215 7.99 -10.17 -13.31
N THR A 216 8.15 -11.21 -12.50
CA THR A 216 9.03 -11.14 -11.32
C THR A 216 10.51 -11.30 -11.68
N LYS A 217 10.85 -11.71 -12.91
CA LYS A 217 12.22 -12.13 -13.30
C LYS A 217 12.88 -12.99 -12.22
N TYR A 218 13.95 -12.51 -11.58
CA TYR A 218 14.69 -13.25 -10.57
C TYR A 218 14.13 -13.07 -9.14
N GLY A 219 13.05 -12.33 -8.93
CA GLY A 219 12.42 -12.23 -7.61
C GLY A 219 11.59 -10.98 -7.40
N SER A 220 10.51 -11.10 -6.64
CA SER A 220 9.81 -9.97 -6.03
C SER A 220 9.22 -10.40 -4.69
N THR A 221 9.13 -9.48 -3.74
CA THR A 221 8.54 -9.73 -2.41
C THR A 221 7.27 -8.91 -2.26
N GLY A 222 6.23 -9.49 -1.67
CA GLY A 222 5.06 -8.76 -1.22
C GLY A 222 5.36 -7.91 0.01
N GLN A 223 4.51 -6.93 0.29
CA GLN A 223 4.52 -6.25 1.58
C GLN A 223 4.16 -7.21 2.73
N THR A 224 4.31 -6.71 3.96
CA THR A 224 3.84 -7.42 5.16
C THR A 224 2.31 -7.47 5.16
N ILE A 225 1.77 -8.64 5.49
CA ILE A 225 0.33 -8.92 5.53
C ILE A 225 -0.01 -9.37 6.96
N PRO A 226 -0.82 -8.63 7.71
CA PRO A 226 -1.28 -9.06 9.04
C PRO A 226 -2.04 -10.39 8.98
N LEU A 227 -1.82 -11.26 9.96
CA LEU A 227 -2.56 -12.50 10.20
C LEU A 227 -3.37 -12.35 11.49
N PRO A 228 -4.53 -11.66 11.46
CA PRO A 228 -5.22 -11.23 12.68
C PRO A 228 -5.89 -12.37 13.46
N GLU A 229 -6.08 -13.53 12.84
CA GLU A 229 -6.86 -14.64 13.38
C GLU A 229 -6.10 -15.96 13.24
N SER A 230 -6.23 -16.86 14.21
CA SER A 230 -5.69 -18.22 14.09
C SER A 230 -6.46 -19.06 13.07
N GLY A 231 -5.89 -20.20 12.67
CA GLY A 231 -6.55 -21.20 11.83
C GLY A 231 -5.84 -21.44 10.49
N THR A 232 -6.60 -21.99 9.55
CA THR A 232 -6.14 -22.36 8.21
C THR A 232 -6.21 -21.19 7.24
N TYR A 233 -5.17 -21.10 6.41
CA TYR A 233 -5.05 -20.15 5.33
C TYR A 233 -4.88 -20.88 4.01
N ALA A 234 -5.31 -20.25 2.92
CA ALA A 234 -5.10 -20.76 1.57
C ALA A 234 -4.32 -19.76 0.73
N LEU A 235 -3.28 -20.27 0.06
CA LEU A 235 -2.54 -19.58 -0.98
C LEU A 235 -2.97 -20.14 -2.35
N SER A 236 -3.41 -19.29 -3.25
CA SER A 236 -3.59 -19.63 -4.66
C SER A 236 -2.86 -18.62 -5.54
N ALA A 237 -2.37 -19.08 -6.69
CA ALA A 237 -1.71 -18.20 -7.65
C ALA A 237 -2.03 -18.62 -9.08
N LEU A 238 -2.34 -17.67 -9.94
CA LEU A 238 -2.38 -17.84 -11.38
C LEU A 238 -1.07 -17.29 -11.94
N ALA A 239 -0.23 -18.16 -12.48
CA ALA A 239 1.06 -17.77 -13.00
C ALA A 239 1.52 -18.70 -14.13
N THR A 240 2.40 -18.17 -14.96
CA THR A 240 3.20 -18.95 -15.91
C THR A 240 4.66 -18.93 -15.46
N GLY A 241 5.30 -20.10 -15.40
CA GLY A 241 6.74 -20.17 -15.11
C GLY A 241 7.56 -19.48 -16.20
N ASN A 242 8.52 -18.66 -15.80
CA ASN A 242 9.32 -17.78 -16.65
C ASN A 242 10.81 -17.83 -16.28
N GLY A 243 11.30 -19.03 -15.93
CA GLY A 243 12.71 -19.24 -15.59
C GLY A 243 12.96 -20.48 -14.74
N TYR A 244 14.21 -20.64 -14.31
CA TYR A 244 14.70 -21.87 -13.66
C TYR A 244 13.99 -22.20 -12.34
N ASN A 245 13.68 -21.19 -11.52
CA ASN A 245 13.08 -21.39 -10.21
C ASN A 245 11.71 -20.73 -10.09
N SER A 246 10.79 -21.14 -10.97
CA SER A 246 9.40 -20.63 -10.97
C SER A 246 8.66 -21.15 -9.73
N ILE A 247 8.42 -20.29 -8.73
CA ILE A 247 7.80 -20.66 -7.45
C ILE A 247 7.12 -19.46 -6.78
N VAL A 248 5.98 -19.71 -6.13
CA VAL A 248 5.30 -18.76 -5.24
C VAL A 248 5.43 -19.28 -3.82
N ILE A 249 5.92 -18.44 -2.91
CA ILE A 249 6.22 -18.78 -1.52
C ILE A 249 5.43 -17.82 -0.63
N VAL A 250 4.75 -18.36 0.38
CA VAL A 250 4.29 -17.60 1.53
C VAL A 250 5.27 -17.84 2.68
N ARG A 251 5.75 -16.75 3.28
CA ARG A 251 6.60 -16.78 4.47
C ARG A 251 5.80 -16.21 5.63
N VAL A 252 5.87 -16.84 6.79
CA VAL A 252 5.15 -16.48 8.00
C VAL A 252 6.17 -16.08 9.06
N TYR A 253 5.87 -15.01 9.78
CA TYR A 253 6.74 -14.38 10.77
C TYR A 253 6.01 -14.17 12.09
N ASP A 254 6.76 -14.12 13.18
CA ASP A 254 6.27 -13.59 14.45
C ASP A 254 6.24 -12.04 14.46
N SER A 255 5.85 -11.47 15.60
CA SER A 255 5.82 -10.01 15.82
C SER A 255 7.19 -9.35 15.81
N GLU A 256 8.27 -10.11 16.05
CA GLU A 256 9.66 -9.62 16.03
C GLU A 256 10.28 -9.67 14.62
N GLY A 257 9.57 -10.25 13.65
CA GLY A 257 10.02 -10.39 12.27
C GLY A 257 10.90 -11.62 12.02
N GLN A 258 10.96 -12.56 12.95
CA GLN A 258 11.63 -13.84 12.77
C GLN A 258 10.74 -14.78 11.94
N GLU A 259 11.31 -15.40 10.90
CA GLU A 259 10.57 -16.36 10.06
C GLU A 259 10.31 -17.63 10.87
N LEU A 260 9.03 -18.02 10.95
CA LEU A 260 8.55 -19.21 11.65
C LEU A 260 8.27 -20.36 10.69
N MET A 261 7.77 -20.03 9.50
CA MET A 261 7.32 -21.01 8.52
C MET A 261 7.47 -20.45 7.10
N ARG A 262 7.67 -21.36 6.15
CA ARG A 262 7.44 -21.10 4.73
C ARG A 262 6.62 -22.22 4.11
N SER A 263 5.67 -21.86 3.26
CA SER A 263 4.97 -22.79 2.38
C SER A 263 5.12 -22.31 0.94
N SER A 264 5.14 -23.22 -0.02
CA SER A 264 5.41 -22.87 -1.41
C SER A 264 4.66 -23.75 -2.38
N THR A 265 4.33 -23.19 -3.54
CA THR A 265 3.72 -23.94 -4.63
C THR A 265 4.39 -23.62 -5.96
N ARG A 266 4.52 -24.67 -6.78
CA ARG A 266 4.83 -24.61 -8.22
C ARG A 266 3.63 -25.02 -9.07
N ARG A 267 2.51 -25.36 -8.42
CA ARG A 267 1.25 -25.72 -9.06
C ARG A 267 0.36 -24.48 -9.01
N TYR A 268 0.22 -23.83 -10.16
CA TYR A 268 -0.59 -22.63 -10.33
C TYR A 268 -2.05 -23.01 -10.62
N GLY A 269 -3.00 -22.27 -10.05
CA GLY A 269 -4.43 -22.56 -10.07
C GLY A 269 -4.94 -23.05 -8.71
N PRO A 270 -4.65 -24.31 -8.32
CA PRO A 270 -5.17 -24.89 -7.07
C PRO A 270 -4.74 -24.13 -5.81
N ARG A 271 -5.58 -24.20 -4.78
CA ARG A 271 -5.26 -23.71 -3.44
C ARG A 271 -4.25 -24.63 -2.76
N THR A 272 -3.29 -24.03 -2.07
CA THR A 272 -2.38 -24.68 -1.14
C THR A 272 -2.74 -24.21 0.27
N TYR A 273 -3.19 -25.15 1.10
CA TYR A 273 -3.60 -24.86 2.47
C TYR A 273 -2.41 -24.98 3.43
N PHE A 274 -2.41 -24.17 4.48
CA PHE A 274 -1.42 -24.23 5.55
C PHE A 274 -2.00 -23.63 6.84
N VAL A 275 -1.47 -24.06 7.99
CA VAL A 275 -1.80 -23.54 9.31
C VAL A 275 -0.56 -22.87 9.88
N PRO A 276 -0.56 -21.53 10.06
CA PRO A 276 0.51 -20.82 10.73
C PRO A 276 0.72 -21.32 12.18
N PRO A 277 1.95 -21.27 12.71
CA PRO A 277 2.19 -21.46 14.14
C PRO A 277 1.39 -20.46 15.00
N PRO A 278 1.02 -20.81 16.25
CA PRO A 278 0.22 -19.94 17.13
C PRO A 278 0.77 -18.53 17.34
N GLU A 279 2.09 -18.37 17.30
CA GLU A 279 2.82 -17.12 17.48
C GLU A 279 2.96 -16.29 16.18
N ALA A 280 2.39 -16.75 15.07
CA ALA A 280 2.41 -16.02 13.80
C ALA A 280 1.65 -14.69 13.89
N ALA A 281 2.31 -13.60 13.46
CA ALA A 281 1.73 -12.26 13.38
C ALA A 281 1.56 -11.80 11.93
N TYR A 282 2.48 -12.17 11.03
CA TYR A 282 2.50 -11.68 9.66
C TYR A 282 2.80 -12.75 8.63
N ALA A 283 2.36 -12.50 7.40
CA ALA A 283 2.84 -13.16 6.20
C ALA A 283 3.53 -12.18 5.25
N SER A 284 4.37 -12.70 4.36
CA SER A 284 4.75 -12.02 3.12
C SER A 284 4.83 -13.01 1.97
N LEU A 285 4.63 -12.50 0.76
CA LEU A 285 4.79 -13.28 -0.46
C LEU A 285 6.22 -13.14 -0.97
N LEU A 286 6.76 -14.21 -1.53
CA LEU A 286 7.99 -14.19 -2.29
C LEU A 286 7.80 -15.00 -3.55
N VAL A 287 8.03 -14.38 -4.70
CA VAL A 287 7.79 -14.99 -6.00
C VAL A 287 9.04 -14.91 -6.84
N TYR A 288 9.42 -16.04 -7.42
CA TYR A 288 10.60 -16.18 -8.27
C TYR A 288 10.19 -16.65 -9.65
N SER A 289 10.78 -16.07 -10.69
CA SER A 289 10.70 -16.55 -12.08
C SER A 289 9.29 -16.83 -12.57
N CYS A 290 8.31 -15.98 -12.23
CA CYS A 290 6.93 -16.11 -12.68
C CYS A 290 6.51 -14.91 -13.52
N LEU A 291 5.68 -15.16 -14.53
CA LEU A 291 4.69 -14.20 -15.00
C LEU A 291 3.45 -14.41 -14.14
N LEU A 292 3.28 -13.57 -13.13
CA LEU A 292 2.21 -13.69 -12.13
C LEU A 292 1.00 -12.88 -12.61
N GLU A 293 -0.14 -13.54 -12.79
CA GLU A 293 -1.42 -12.92 -13.15
C GLU A 293 -2.28 -12.65 -11.92
N GLU A 294 -2.17 -13.54 -10.93
CA GLU A 294 -2.90 -13.40 -9.67
C GLU A 294 -2.16 -14.10 -8.54
N VAL A 295 -2.20 -13.54 -7.34
CA VAL A 295 -1.89 -14.26 -6.09
C VAL A 295 -2.86 -13.84 -5.00
N ARG A 296 -3.45 -14.84 -4.34
CA ARG A 296 -4.41 -14.63 -3.26
C ARG A 296 -3.95 -15.39 -2.03
N LEU A 297 -3.88 -14.67 -0.92
CA LEU A 297 -3.81 -15.22 0.42
C LEU A 297 -5.15 -14.94 1.11
N VAL A 298 -5.83 -15.99 1.54
CA VAL A 298 -7.14 -15.89 2.19
C VAL A 298 -7.12 -16.66 3.51
N ARG A 299 -7.85 -16.15 4.51
CA ARG A 299 -8.19 -16.95 5.68
C ARG A 299 -9.39 -17.85 5.34
N VAL A 300 -9.26 -19.13 5.67
CA VAL A 300 -10.30 -20.14 5.44
C VAL A 300 -11.13 -20.39 6.70
N GLY A 301 -10.50 -20.27 7.87
CA GLY A 301 -11.10 -20.69 9.15
C GLY A 301 -10.46 -21.97 9.64
N ASP A 302 -11.20 -22.82 10.35
CA ASP A 302 -10.66 -24.09 10.84
C ASP A 302 -10.63 -25.16 9.73
N GLU A 303 -9.76 -26.17 9.84
CA GLU A 303 -9.54 -27.20 8.80
C GLU A 303 -10.84 -27.88 8.31
N ASN A 304 -11.87 -27.95 9.16
CA ASN A 304 -13.17 -28.52 8.83
C ASN A 304 -13.90 -27.76 7.70
N MET A 305 -13.56 -26.49 7.46
CA MET A 305 -14.18 -25.65 6.42
C MET A 305 -13.58 -25.85 5.02
N ILE A 306 -12.44 -26.55 4.91
CA ILE A 306 -11.78 -26.78 3.61
C ILE A 306 -12.72 -27.54 2.65
N ASN A 307 -13.47 -28.51 3.17
CA ASN A 307 -14.39 -29.33 2.36
C ASN A 307 -15.61 -28.55 1.84
N GLU A 308 -15.95 -27.40 2.42
CA GLU A 308 -17.07 -26.56 1.97
C GLU A 308 -16.67 -25.58 0.86
N MET A 309 -15.37 -25.30 0.71
CA MET A 309 -14.86 -24.31 -0.25
C MET A 309 -14.35 -24.91 -1.58
N ASP A 310 -14.26 -26.24 -1.66
CA ASP A 310 -13.87 -27.01 -2.86
C ASP A 310 -15.09 -27.63 -3.60
N LEU A 311 -16.32 -27.25 -3.21
CA LEU A 311 -17.59 -27.49 -3.90
C LEU A 311 -18.07 -26.24 -4.65
#